data_AF-A0A3M4L8Z0-F1
#
_entry.id   AF-A0A3M4L8Z0-F1
#
_cell.length_a   1.000
_cell.length_b   1.000
_cell.length_c   1.000
_cell.angle_alpha   90.00
_cell.angle_beta   90.00
_cell.angle_gamma   90.00
#
_symmetry.space_group_name_H-M   'P 1'
#
loop_
_entity.id
_entity.type
_entity.pdbx_description
1 polymer ?
#
loop_
_entity_poly.entity_id
_entity_poly.type
_entity_poly.pdbx_seq_one_letter_code
_entity_poly.pdbx_strand_id
1 'polypeptide(L)'
;MRPVDFTAEQIIEAGLALQNAGRSITGFALRKIVGGGNPTRLKQVWEEYHSSQSVVESEPVAELPVEVAQQLAQVTEQLVARLSAMAVDINDRAVKASERRVAEVVRAAGEQREQAERELADASQTVDDLEQQLDGAQEKCDALLSDLNQVKAAKQEQAVELAQVRERLASVEKAAKEAAGNAAAQVKLLQGQIEEQRRLEQMAREREAQATGAVAQMEKQHLEDARVCQDLRTECQDLRTELRALSSAFAQSEAVSEGRKDELTQLKQELKDVRSELKIANAAEATALGREQAALTRIKALETAAQQASPKPPAKTTKPKTGDKEPKP
;
A
#
# COMPACT_ATOMS: atom_id res chain seq x y z
N MET A 1 -61.62 -121.06 -10.74
CA MET A 1 -62.63 -122.11 -11.04
C MET A 1 -62.75 -122.23 -12.55
N ARG A 2 -62.96 -123.44 -13.10
CA ARG A 2 -63.30 -123.60 -14.53
C ARG A 2 -64.79 -123.24 -14.72
N PRO A 3 -65.17 -122.46 -15.74
CA PRO A 3 -66.58 -122.26 -16.08
C PRO A 3 -67.24 -123.60 -16.45
N VAL A 4 -68.54 -123.73 -16.16
CA VAL A 4 -69.37 -124.81 -16.70
C VAL A 4 -69.82 -124.37 -18.09
N ASP A 5 -69.37 -125.10 -19.12
CA ASP A 5 -69.83 -124.92 -20.49
C ASP A 5 -71.14 -125.69 -20.70
N PHE A 6 -72.21 -124.96 -21.06
CA PHE A 6 -73.49 -125.52 -21.46
C PHE A 6 -73.51 -125.72 -22.99
N THR A 7 -74.20 -126.75 -23.48
CA THR A 7 -74.22 -127.03 -24.94
C THR A 7 -75.10 -126.04 -25.69
N ALA A 8 -74.82 -125.79 -26.97
CA ALA A 8 -75.60 -124.84 -27.76
C ALA A 8 -77.09 -125.22 -27.82
N GLU A 9 -77.39 -126.52 -27.90
CA GLU A 9 -78.74 -127.07 -27.89
C GLU A 9 -79.53 -126.70 -26.63
N GLN A 10 -78.91 -126.80 -25.44
CA GLN A 10 -79.54 -126.39 -24.16
C GLN A 10 -79.84 -124.88 -24.12
N ILE A 11 -79.03 -124.06 -24.80
CA ILE A 11 -79.23 -122.62 -24.89
C ILE A 11 -80.39 -122.31 -25.85
N ILE A 12 -80.48 -123.03 -26.97
CA ILE A 12 -81.57 -122.91 -27.95
C ILE A 12 -82.90 -123.39 -27.34
N GLU A 13 -82.91 -124.52 -26.63
CA GLU A 13 -84.09 -125.02 -25.92
C GLU A 13 -84.57 -124.05 -24.84
N ALA A 14 -83.65 -123.46 -24.06
CA ALA A 14 -83.98 -122.41 -23.10
C ALA A 14 -84.51 -121.12 -23.76
N GLY A 15 -84.02 -120.76 -24.95
CA GLY A 15 -84.52 -119.64 -25.74
C GLY A 15 -85.93 -119.89 -26.29
N LEU A 16 -86.18 -121.07 -26.84
CA LEU A 16 -87.51 -121.54 -27.27
C LEU A 16 -88.49 -121.60 -26.09
N ALA A 17 -88.04 -122.05 -24.91
CA ALA A 17 -88.85 -122.03 -23.69
C ALA A 17 -89.23 -120.60 -23.24
N LEU A 18 -88.32 -119.63 -23.36
CA LEU A 18 -88.63 -118.22 -23.10
C LEU A 18 -89.60 -117.64 -24.15
N GLN A 19 -89.40 -117.98 -25.43
CA GLN A 19 -90.24 -117.56 -26.54
C GLN A 19 -91.68 -118.08 -26.39
N ASN A 20 -91.83 -119.37 -26.12
CA ASN A 20 -93.12 -120.03 -25.88
C ASN A 20 -93.81 -119.50 -24.60
N ALA A 21 -93.04 -119.07 -23.60
CA ALA A 21 -93.55 -118.40 -22.39
C ALA A 21 -93.83 -116.89 -22.58
N GLY A 22 -93.65 -116.35 -23.79
CA GLY A 22 -93.86 -114.92 -24.10
C GLY A 22 -92.93 -113.96 -23.35
N ARG A 23 -91.76 -114.44 -22.88
CA ARG A 23 -90.81 -113.66 -22.10
C ARG A 23 -89.64 -113.17 -22.95
N SER A 24 -89.11 -112.00 -22.62
CA SER A 24 -87.96 -111.41 -23.31
C SER A 24 -86.70 -112.27 -23.19
N ILE A 25 -86.19 -112.71 -24.34
CA ILE A 25 -85.00 -113.57 -24.42
C ILE A 25 -83.75 -112.71 -24.23
N THR A 26 -83.33 -112.56 -22.98
CA THR A 26 -82.10 -111.86 -22.60
C THR A 26 -81.08 -112.86 -22.06
N GLY A 27 -79.78 -112.53 -22.11
CA GLY A 27 -78.73 -113.40 -21.59
C GLY A 27 -78.91 -113.81 -20.11
N PHE A 28 -79.52 -112.93 -19.30
CA PHE A 28 -79.88 -113.23 -17.91
C PHE A 28 -81.12 -114.13 -17.78
N ALA A 29 -82.11 -113.97 -18.66
CA ALA A 29 -83.28 -114.87 -18.71
C ALA A 29 -82.86 -116.28 -19.15
N LEU A 30 -82.00 -116.39 -20.17
CA LEU A 30 -81.39 -117.65 -20.60
C LEU A 30 -80.60 -118.29 -19.45
N ARG A 31 -79.72 -117.52 -18.76
CA ARG A 31 -78.99 -118.00 -17.57
C ARG A 31 -79.90 -118.51 -16.46
N LYS A 32 -81.09 -117.94 -16.30
CA LYS A 32 -82.06 -118.34 -15.27
C LYS A 32 -82.73 -119.69 -15.58
N ILE A 33 -82.92 -120.04 -16.85
CA ILE A 33 -83.45 -121.35 -17.26
C ILE A 33 -82.34 -122.40 -17.35
N VAL A 34 -81.21 -122.06 -17.99
CA VAL A 34 -80.04 -122.94 -18.15
C VAL A 34 -79.35 -123.26 -16.81
N GLY A 35 -79.59 -122.45 -15.77
CA GLY A 35 -79.09 -122.68 -14.41
C GLY A 35 -77.66 -122.17 -14.15
N GLY A 36 -76.98 -121.61 -15.15
CA GLY A 36 -75.62 -121.09 -15.02
C GLY A 36 -75.07 -120.49 -16.31
N GLY A 37 -73.75 -120.28 -16.34
CA GLY A 37 -73.03 -119.79 -17.52
C GLY A 37 -72.88 -118.27 -17.61
N ASN A 38 -72.25 -117.82 -18.70
CA ASN A 38 -72.00 -116.41 -19.00
C ASN A 38 -73.15 -115.83 -19.85
N PRO A 39 -73.92 -114.82 -19.35
CA PRO A 39 -75.05 -114.22 -20.07
C PRO A 39 -74.76 -113.79 -21.50
N THR A 40 -73.55 -113.28 -21.77
CA THR A 40 -73.17 -112.77 -23.11
C THR A 40 -73.09 -113.90 -24.12
N ARG A 41 -72.44 -115.01 -23.76
CA ARG A 41 -72.32 -116.19 -24.64
C ARG A 41 -73.65 -116.90 -24.87
N LEU A 42 -74.51 -116.96 -23.84
CA LEU A 42 -75.87 -117.49 -23.97
C LEU A 42 -76.69 -116.65 -24.98
N LYS A 43 -76.62 -115.32 -24.88
CA LYS A 43 -77.32 -114.42 -25.81
C LYS A 43 -76.76 -114.53 -27.23
N GLN A 44 -75.44 -114.59 -27.40
CA GLN A 44 -74.79 -114.75 -28.70
C GLN A 44 -75.22 -116.01 -29.44
N VAL A 45 -75.20 -117.18 -28.78
CA VAL A 45 -75.64 -118.45 -29.40
C VAL A 45 -77.12 -118.42 -29.80
N TRP A 46 -77.97 -117.76 -29.00
CA TRP A 46 -79.37 -117.55 -29.38
C TRP A 46 -79.53 -116.60 -30.57
N GLU A 47 -78.81 -115.48 -30.60
CA GLU A 47 -78.83 -114.52 -31.71
C GLU A 47 -78.27 -115.13 -33.01
N GLU A 48 -77.29 -116.02 -32.91
CA GLU A 48 -76.71 -116.77 -34.03
C GLU A 48 -77.71 -117.83 -34.56
N TYR A 49 -78.43 -118.53 -33.68
CA TYR A 49 -79.53 -119.42 -34.08
C TYR A 49 -80.68 -118.64 -34.73
N HIS A 50 -81.06 -117.49 -34.18
CA HIS A 50 -82.15 -116.69 -34.73
C HIS A 50 -81.79 -116.03 -36.08
N SER A 51 -80.54 -115.55 -36.23
CA SER A 51 -80.06 -114.96 -37.48
C SER A 51 -79.81 -115.99 -38.58
N SER A 52 -79.39 -117.23 -38.25
CA SER A 52 -79.34 -118.35 -39.21
C SER A 52 -80.74 -118.86 -39.59
N GLN A 53 -81.78 -118.61 -38.79
CA GLN A 53 -83.18 -118.77 -39.19
C GLN A 53 -83.69 -117.64 -40.09
N SER A 54 -83.13 -116.42 -40.00
CA SER A 54 -83.59 -115.25 -40.75
C SER A 54 -82.91 -115.10 -42.12
N VAL A 55 -82.72 -116.20 -42.85
CA VAL A 55 -82.29 -116.14 -44.25
C VAL A 55 -83.47 -115.64 -45.08
N VAL A 56 -83.43 -114.35 -45.43
CA VAL A 56 -84.37 -113.75 -46.38
C VAL A 56 -83.98 -114.25 -47.78
N GLU A 57 -84.70 -115.24 -48.28
CA GLU A 57 -84.65 -115.59 -49.70
C GLU A 57 -85.14 -114.38 -50.51
N SER A 58 -84.24 -113.78 -51.30
CA SER A 58 -84.61 -112.76 -52.27
C SER A 58 -85.25 -113.44 -53.48
N GLU A 59 -86.59 -113.37 -53.58
CA GLU A 59 -87.29 -113.74 -54.82
C GLU A 59 -86.70 -112.96 -56.01
N PRO A 60 -86.50 -113.60 -57.17
CA PRO A 60 -86.09 -112.89 -58.38
C PRO A 60 -87.23 -111.94 -58.79
N VAL A 61 -86.96 -110.64 -58.73
CA VAL A 61 -87.91 -109.59 -59.11
C VAL A 61 -88.38 -109.85 -60.54
N ALA A 62 -89.67 -110.11 -60.72
CA ALA A 62 -90.28 -110.22 -62.03
C ALA A 62 -90.03 -108.92 -62.82
N GLU A 63 -89.55 -109.05 -64.06
CA GLU A 63 -89.30 -107.89 -64.93
C GLU A 63 -90.58 -107.06 -65.06
N LEU A 64 -90.47 -105.76 -64.75
CA LEU A 64 -91.61 -104.85 -64.83
C LEU A 64 -92.15 -104.83 -66.28
N PRO A 65 -93.49 -104.82 -66.48
CA PRO A 65 -94.07 -104.61 -67.80
C PRO A 65 -93.46 -103.39 -68.48
N VAL A 66 -93.18 -103.51 -69.79
CA VAL A 66 -92.36 -102.56 -70.55
C VAL A 66 -92.90 -101.12 -70.44
N GLU A 67 -94.22 -100.96 -70.38
CA GLU A 67 -94.91 -99.68 -70.21
C GLU A 67 -94.60 -99.03 -68.86
N VAL A 68 -94.56 -99.83 -67.78
CA VAL A 68 -94.24 -99.37 -66.42
C VAL A 68 -92.76 -99.04 -66.30
N ALA A 69 -91.89 -99.85 -66.90
CA ALA A 69 -90.46 -99.59 -66.97
C ALA A 69 -90.15 -98.31 -67.75
N GLN A 70 -90.84 -98.07 -68.89
CA GLN A 70 -90.70 -96.84 -69.68
C GLN A 70 -91.19 -95.60 -68.94
N GLN A 71 -92.35 -95.66 -68.26
CA GLN A 71 -92.82 -94.54 -67.45
C GLN A 71 -91.89 -94.24 -66.26
N LEU A 72 -91.37 -95.27 -65.60
CA LEU A 72 -90.40 -95.11 -64.52
C LEU A 72 -89.08 -94.49 -65.02
N ALA A 73 -88.60 -94.92 -66.19
CA ALA A 73 -87.44 -94.33 -66.85
C ALA A 73 -87.67 -92.85 -67.18
N GLN A 74 -88.83 -92.50 -67.75
CA GLN A 74 -89.17 -91.11 -68.08
C GLN A 74 -89.28 -90.22 -66.84
N VAL A 75 -89.92 -90.70 -65.76
CA VAL A 75 -90.05 -89.96 -64.51
C VAL A 75 -88.69 -89.81 -63.80
N THR A 76 -87.84 -90.84 -63.81
CA THR A 76 -86.49 -90.75 -63.25
C THR A 76 -85.59 -89.81 -64.04
N GLU A 77 -85.65 -89.83 -65.38
CA GLU A 77 -84.95 -88.86 -66.25
C GLU A 77 -85.39 -87.42 -65.96
N GLN A 78 -86.70 -87.16 -65.86
CA GLN A 78 -87.23 -85.84 -65.47
C GLN A 78 -86.79 -85.41 -64.06
N LEU A 79 -86.76 -86.34 -63.09
CA LEU A 79 -86.31 -86.05 -61.73
C LEU A 79 -84.81 -85.72 -61.70
N VAL A 80 -83.99 -86.49 -62.42
CA VAL A 80 -82.55 -86.25 -62.58
C VAL A 80 -82.28 -84.90 -63.25
N ALA A 81 -83.01 -84.56 -64.32
CA ALA A 81 -82.92 -83.26 -64.98
C ALA A 81 -83.32 -82.10 -64.07
N ARG A 82 -84.33 -82.28 -63.20
CA ARG A 82 -84.73 -81.26 -62.22
C ARG A 82 -83.72 -81.11 -61.08
N LEU A 83 -83.13 -82.22 -60.61
CA LEU A 83 -82.08 -82.22 -59.59
C LEU A 83 -80.80 -81.57 -60.11
N SER A 84 -80.39 -81.84 -61.35
CA SER A 84 -79.20 -81.22 -61.96
C SER A 84 -79.42 -79.71 -62.17
N ALA A 85 -80.57 -79.29 -62.68
CA ALA A 85 -80.93 -77.88 -62.81
C ALA A 85 -80.93 -77.15 -61.45
N MET A 86 -81.47 -77.78 -60.40
CA MET A 86 -81.47 -77.22 -59.05
C MET A 86 -80.05 -77.14 -58.46
N ALA A 87 -79.20 -78.13 -58.72
CA ALA A 87 -77.79 -78.09 -58.29
C ALA A 87 -77.01 -76.96 -58.97
N VAL A 88 -77.28 -76.68 -60.26
CA VAL A 88 -76.69 -75.54 -60.98
C VAL A 88 -77.15 -74.21 -60.38
N ASP A 89 -78.45 -73.99 -60.14
CA ASP A 89 -78.95 -72.73 -59.54
C ASP A 89 -78.41 -72.52 -58.10
N ILE A 90 -78.29 -73.59 -57.30
CA ILE A 90 -77.66 -73.50 -55.97
C ILE A 90 -76.17 -73.13 -56.09
N ASN A 91 -75.44 -73.71 -57.04
CA ASN A 91 -74.04 -73.39 -57.31
C ASN A 91 -73.88 -71.93 -57.74
N ASP A 92 -74.65 -71.49 -58.74
CA ASP A 92 -74.70 -70.11 -59.23
C ASP A 92 -74.92 -69.09 -58.11
N ARG A 93 -75.86 -69.38 -57.19
CA ARG A 93 -76.13 -68.53 -56.02
C ARG A 93 -74.99 -68.55 -55.01
N ALA A 94 -74.37 -69.71 -54.78
CA ALA A 94 -73.22 -69.84 -53.90
C ALA A 94 -71.99 -69.08 -54.43
N VAL A 95 -71.71 -69.17 -55.73
CA VAL A 95 -70.66 -68.41 -56.43
C VAL A 95 -70.94 -66.91 -56.33
N LYS A 96 -72.13 -66.44 -56.73
CA LYS A 96 -72.49 -65.01 -56.64
C LYS A 96 -72.44 -64.48 -55.20
N ALA A 97 -72.73 -65.32 -54.19
CA ALA A 97 -72.60 -64.96 -52.79
C ALA A 97 -71.14 -64.92 -52.31
N SER A 98 -70.27 -65.83 -52.79
CA SER A 98 -68.84 -65.82 -52.46
C SER A 98 -68.12 -64.66 -53.15
N GLU A 99 -68.40 -64.38 -54.43
CA GLU A 99 -67.87 -63.24 -55.18
C GLU A 99 -68.19 -61.91 -54.49
N ARG A 100 -69.43 -61.71 -54.02
CA ARG A 100 -69.82 -60.51 -53.26
C ARG A 100 -69.04 -60.39 -51.95
N ARG A 101 -68.91 -61.48 -51.18
CA ARG A 101 -68.11 -61.49 -49.94
C ARG A 101 -66.64 -61.21 -50.20
N VAL A 102 -66.06 -61.77 -51.26
CA VAL A 102 -64.68 -61.50 -51.65
C VAL A 102 -64.51 -60.05 -52.08
N ALA A 103 -65.42 -59.48 -52.87
CA ALA A 103 -65.41 -58.08 -53.26
C ALA A 103 -65.53 -57.13 -52.04
N GLU A 104 -66.40 -57.46 -51.08
CA GLU A 104 -66.53 -56.71 -49.81
C GLU A 104 -65.25 -56.78 -48.96
N VAL A 105 -64.64 -57.97 -48.83
CA VAL A 105 -63.37 -58.15 -48.10
C VAL A 105 -62.21 -57.43 -48.79
N VAL A 106 -62.11 -57.51 -50.12
CA VAL A 106 -61.08 -56.80 -50.90
C VAL A 106 -61.26 -55.29 -50.79
N ARG A 107 -62.49 -54.78 -50.84
CA ARG A 107 -62.78 -53.35 -50.63
C ARG A 107 -62.40 -52.91 -49.21
N ALA A 108 -62.84 -53.63 -48.18
CA ALA A 108 -62.54 -53.31 -46.78
C ALA A 108 -61.03 -53.37 -46.47
N ALA A 109 -60.32 -54.36 -47.02
CA ALA A 109 -58.87 -54.47 -46.91
C ALA A 109 -58.15 -53.32 -47.66
N GLY A 110 -58.66 -52.90 -48.83
CA GLY A 110 -58.17 -51.74 -49.56
C GLY A 110 -58.33 -50.44 -48.77
N GLU A 111 -59.54 -50.20 -48.22
CA GLU A 111 -59.85 -49.04 -47.38
C GLU A 111 -58.99 -49.01 -46.10
N GLN A 112 -58.79 -50.15 -45.44
CA GLN A 112 -57.87 -50.24 -44.29
C GLN A 112 -56.41 -49.99 -44.68
N ARG A 113 -55.96 -50.51 -45.83
CA ARG A 113 -54.58 -50.29 -46.31
C ARG A 113 -54.33 -48.83 -46.65
N GLU A 114 -55.28 -48.18 -47.34
CA GLU A 114 -55.18 -46.75 -47.67
C GLU A 114 -55.21 -45.88 -46.41
N GLN A 115 -56.05 -46.21 -45.42
CA GLN A 115 -56.06 -45.50 -44.14
C GLN A 115 -54.74 -45.65 -43.38
N ALA A 116 -54.17 -46.87 -43.32
CA ALA A 116 -52.87 -47.11 -42.71
C ALA A 116 -51.72 -46.42 -43.47
N GLU A 117 -51.77 -46.37 -44.80
CA GLU A 117 -50.80 -45.63 -45.62
C GLU A 117 -50.84 -44.11 -45.33
N ARG A 118 -52.04 -43.54 -45.13
CA ARG A 118 -52.21 -42.13 -44.73
C ARG A 118 -51.68 -41.87 -43.32
N GLU A 119 -52.04 -42.70 -42.34
CA GLU A 119 -51.57 -42.57 -40.96
C GLU A 119 -50.04 -42.74 -40.84
N LEU A 120 -49.44 -43.62 -41.66
CA LEU A 120 -47.99 -43.75 -41.77
C LEU A 120 -47.32 -42.53 -42.42
N ALA A 121 -47.95 -41.93 -43.43
CA ALA A 121 -47.43 -40.70 -44.06
C ALA A 121 -47.48 -39.51 -43.08
N ASP A 122 -48.59 -39.32 -42.37
CA ASP A 122 -48.74 -38.29 -41.33
C ASP A 122 -47.70 -38.51 -40.21
N ALA A 123 -47.54 -39.76 -39.75
CA ALA A 123 -46.53 -40.10 -38.74
C ALA A 123 -45.10 -39.81 -39.22
N SER A 124 -44.76 -40.16 -40.47
CA SER A 124 -43.46 -39.85 -41.06
C SER A 124 -43.21 -38.34 -41.10
N GLN A 125 -44.18 -37.55 -41.55
CA GLN A 125 -44.05 -36.09 -41.57
C GLN A 125 -43.84 -35.52 -40.15
N THR A 126 -44.52 -36.06 -39.13
CA THR A 126 -44.28 -35.60 -37.74
C THR A 126 -42.90 -35.99 -37.21
N VAL A 127 -42.29 -37.09 -37.70
CA VAL A 127 -40.91 -37.45 -37.38
C VAL A 127 -39.95 -36.46 -38.06
N ASP A 128 -40.12 -36.20 -39.36
CA ASP A 128 -39.29 -35.24 -40.11
C ASP A 128 -39.33 -33.83 -39.47
N ASP A 129 -40.53 -33.36 -39.09
CA ASP A 129 -40.73 -32.08 -38.39
C ASP A 129 -40.07 -32.03 -37.00
N LEU A 130 -40.01 -33.17 -36.29
CA LEU A 130 -39.34 -33.30 -34.98
C LEU A 130 -37.83 -33.39 -35.11
N GLU A 131 -37.32 -34.09 -36.12
CA GLU A 131 -35.89 -34.15 -36.45
C GLU A 131 -35.38 -32.75 -36.83
N GLN A 132 -36.10 -32.01 -37.67
CA GLN A 132 -35.75 -30.62 -38.00
C GLN A 132 -35.75 -29.70 -36.76
N GLN A 133 -36.70 -29.88 -35.83
CA GLN A 133 -36.72 -29.14 -34.56
C GLN A 133 -35.56 -29.53 -33.64
N LEU A 134 -35.18 -30.81 -33.62
CA LEU A 134 -34.06 -31.32 -32.83
C LEU A 134 -32.74 -30.76 -33.36
N ASP A 135 -32.48 -30.82 -34.66
CA ASP A 135 -31.29 -30.25 -35.31
C ASP A 135 -31.21 -28.74 -35.05
N GLY A 136 -32.30 -28.00 -35.31
CA GLY A 136 -32.38 -26.58 -35.04
C GLY A 136 -32.34 -26.20 -33.55
N ALA A 137 -32.44 -27.17 -32.62
CA ALA A 137 -32.18 -26.98 -31.20
C ALA A 137 -30.72 -27.31 -30.83
N GLN A 138 -30.13 -28.32 -31.45
CA GLN A 138 -28.71 -28.65 -31.31
C GLN A 138 -27.82 -27.52 -31.81
N GLU A 139 -28.09 -26.96 -33.00
CA GLU A 139 -27.37 -25.81 -33.55
C GLU A 139 -27.39 -24.60 -32.59
N LYS A 140 -28.54 -24.35 -31.94
CA LYS A 140 -28.67 -23.26 -30.94
C LYS A 140 -27.88 -23.56 -29.67
N CYS A 141 -27.88 -24.81 -29.21
CA CYS A 141 -27.06 -25.23 -28.07
C CYS A 141 -25.57 -25.05 -28.36
N ASP A 142 -25.10 -25.46 -29.54
CA ASP A 142 -23.70 -25.34 -29.94
C ASP A 142 -23.28 -23.88 -30.13
N ALA A 143 -24.14 -23.04 -30.72
CA ALA A 143 -23.93 -21.60 -30.82
C ALA A 143 -23.81 -20.96 -29.42
N LEU A 144 -24.75 -21.25 -28.50
CA LEU A 144 -24.71 -20.74 -27.13
C LEU A 144 -23.50 -21.25 -26.34
N LEU A 145 -23.05 -22.49 -26.56
CA LEU A 145 -21.82 -23.02 -25.97
C LEU A 145 -20.57 -22.31 -26.51
N SER A 146 -20.53 -22.00 -27.81
CA SER A 146 -19.47 -21.20 -28.44
C SER A 146 -19.41 -19.80 -27.83
N ASP A 147 -20.54 -19.08 -27.80
CA ASP A 147 -20.64 -17.73 -27.23
C ASP A 147 -20.24 -17.71 -25.75
N LEU A 148 -20.71 -18.68 -24.97
CA LEU A 148 -20.37 -18.81 -23.55
C LEU A 148 -18.88 -19.07 -23.33
N ASN A 149 -18.22 -19.81 -24.22
CA ASN A 149 -16.77 -20.01 -24.19
C ASN A 149 -15.99 -18.76 -24.62
N GLN A 150 -16.46 -18.02 -25.63
CA GLN A 150 -15.88 -16.73 -26.03
C GLN A 150 -15.97 -15.70 -24.88
N VAL A 151 -17.14 -15.57 -24.25
CA VAL A 151 -17.36 -14.66 -23.10
C VAL A 151 -16.48 -15.07 -21.91
N LYS A 152 -16.30 -16.37 -21.64
CA LYS A 152 -15.36 -16.85 -20.62
C LYS A 152 -13.91 -16.48 -20.94
N ALA A 153 -13.48 -16.64 -22.20
CA ALA A 153 -12.14 -16.29 -22.63
C ALA A 153 -11.88 -14.78 -22.50
N ALA A 154 -12.78 -13.95 -23.02
CA ALA A 154 -12.70 -12.48 -22.90
C ALA A 154 -12.70 -12.02 -21.43
N LYS A 155 -13.51 -12.64 -20.57
CA LYS A 155 -13.50 -12.34 -19.12
C LYS A 155 -12.18 -12.75 -18.45
N GLN A 156 -11.57 -13.85 -18.87
CA GLN A 156 -10.27 -14.29 -18.35
C GLN A 156 -9.14 -13.34 -18.80
N GLU A 157 -9.17 -12.88 -20.04
CA GLU A 157 -8.26 -11.86 -20.57
C GLU A 157 -8.38 -10.54 -19.79
N GLN A 158 -9.60 -10.00 -19.65
CA GLN A 158 -9.87 -8.80 -18.85
C GLN A 158 -9.44 -8.95 -17.39
N ALA A 159 -9.57 -10.14 -16.79
CA ALA A 159 -9.10 -10.39 -15.42
C ALA A 159 -7.56 -10.33 -15.32
N VAL A 160 -6.84 -10.80 -16.35
CA VAL A 160 -5.37 -10.68 -16.46
C VAL A 160 -4.96 -9.23 -16.68
N GLU A 161 -5.62 -8.50 -17.58
CA GLU A 161 -5.37 -7.07 -17.80
C GLU A 161 -5.58 -6.25 -16.51
N LEU A 162 -6.69 -6.47 -15.80
CA LEU A 162 -6.97 -5.80 -14.53
C LEU A 162 -5.93 -6.13 -13.45
N ALA A 163 -5.39 -7.35 -13.44
CA ALA A 163 -4.29 -7.71 -12.54
C ALA A 163 -2.99 -6.96 -12.90
N GLN A 164 -2.62 -6.92 -14.18
CA GLN A 164 -1.44 -6.18 -14.66
C GLN A 164 -1.56 -4.67 -14.41
N VAL A 165 -2.74 -4.08 -14.62
CA VAL A 165 -2.99 -2.65 -14.34
C VAL A 165 -2.89 -2.36 -12.84
N ARG A 166 -3.39 -3.25 -11.97
CA ARG A 166 -3.24 -3.12 -10.50
C ARG A 166 -1.78 -3.22 -10.07
N GLU A 167 -0.98 -4.11 -10.66
CA GLU A 167 0.46 -4.22 -10.38
C GLU A 167 1.23 -2.97 -10.83
N ARG A 168 0.93 -2.46 -12.03
CA ARG A 168 1.49 -1.18 -12.54
C ARG A 168 1.09 0.00 -11.65
N LEU A 169 -0.17 0.06 -11.20
CA LEU A 169 -0.61 1.10 -10.27
C LEU A 169 0.12 1.01 -8.92
N ALA A 170 0.24 -0.19 -8.34
CA ALA A 170 0.95 -0.40 -7.07
C ALA A 170 2.44 -0.03 -7.14
N SER A 171 3.11 -0.34 -8.26
CA SER A 171 4.51 0.04 -8.46
C SER A 171 4.69 1.55 -8.67
N VAL A 172 3.80 2.21 -9.42
CA VAL A 172 3.79 3.68 -9.57
C VAL A 172 3.46 4.37 -8.25
N GLU A 173 2.49 3.89 -7.47
CA GLU A 173 2.20 4.43 -6.13
C GLU A 173 3.39 4.30 -5.18
N LYS A 174 4.12 3.18 -5.23
CA LYS A 174 5.34 2.99 -4.44
C LYS A 174 6.42 3.99 -4.86
N ALA A 175 6.69 4.11 -6.16
CA ALA A 175 7.66 5.07 -6.69
C ALA A 175 7.28 6.53 -6.36
N ALA A 176 6.00 6.88 -6.41
CA ALA A 176 5.50 8.20 -6.02
C ALA A 176 5.69 8.47 -4.51
N LYS A 177 5.43 7.49 -3.64
CA LYS A 177 5.68 7.59 -2.18
C LYS A 177 7.18 7.75 -1.88
N GLU A 178 8.05 7.00 -2.57
CA GLU A 178 9.51 7.12 -2.43
C GLU A 178 10.01 8.49 -2.94
N ALA A 179 9.53 8.95 -4.10
CA ALA A 179 9.85 10.28 -4.63
C ALA A 179 9.38 11.42 -3.70
N ALA A 180 8.18 11.32 -3.14
CA ALA A 180 7.67 12.29 -2.16
C ALA A 180 8.50 12.28 -0.86
N GLY A 181 8.92 11.11 -0.37
CA GLY A 181 9.82 10.98 0.77
C GLY A 181 11.19 11.62 0.53
N ASN A 182 11.78 11.37 -0.65
CA ASN A 182 13.05 11.97 -1.08
C ASN A 182 12.94 13.49 -1.20
N ALA A 183 11.87 14.01 -1.82
CA ALA A 183 11.62 15.45 -1.93
C ALA A 183 11.44 16.10 -0.55
N ALA A 184 10.70 15.47 0.37
CA ALA A 184 10.54 15.96 1.74
C ALA A 184 11.87 15.98 2.51
N ALA A 185 12.71 14.95 2.35
CA ALA A 185 14.05 14.91 2.93
C ALA A 185 14.96 16.02 2.36
N GLN A 186 14.91 16.26 1.06
CA GLN A 186 15.67 17.33 0.40
C GLN A 186 15.20 18.73 0.85
N VAL A 187 13.89 18.96 0.97
CA VAL A 187 13.34 20.22 1.52
C VAL A 187 13.82 20.43 2.95
N LYS A 188 13.79 19.40 3.80
CA LYS A 188 14.29 19.49 5.18
C LYS A 188 15.80 19.79 5.25
N LEU A 189 16.59 19.20 4.36
CA LEU A 189 18.03 19.49 4.26
C LEU A 189 18.28 20.94 3.85
N LEU A 190 17.57 21.43 2.83
CA LEU A 190 17.67 22.83 2.37
C LEU A 190 17.20 23.81 3.43
N GLN A 191 16.14 23.50 4.18
CA GLN A 191 15.70 24.30 5.33
C GLN A 191 16.80 24.41 6.40
N GLY A 192 17.43 23.30 6.79
CA GLY A 192 18.55 23.31 7.73
C GLY A 192 19.77 24.10 7.22
N GLN A 193 20.07 24.03 5.92
CA GLN A 193 21.12 24.83 5.30
C GLN A 193 20.79 26.34 5.32
N ILE A 194 19.53 26.72 5.07
CA ILE A 194 19.06 28.12 5.15
C ILE A 194 19.10 28.63 6.60
N GLU A 195 18.74 27.80 7.58
CA GLU A 195 18.81 28.14 9.01
C GLU A 195 20.25 28.37 9.46
N GLU A 196 21.19 27.49 9.08
CA GLU A 196 22.61 27.66 9.41
C GLU A 196 23.23 28.85 8.66
N GLN A 197 22.87 29.10 7.39
CA GLN A 197 23.27 30.31 6.67
C GLN A 197 22.79 31.58 7.37
N ARG A 198 21.52 31.64 7.78
CA ARG A 198 20.96 32.77 8.56
C ARG A 198 21.70 32.96 9.89
N ARG A 199 22.07 31.87 10.56
CA ARG A 199 22.85 31.91 11.81
C ARG A 199 24.26 32.47 11.59
N LEU A 200 24.94 32.03 10.53
CA LEU A 200 26.25 32.53 10.15
C LEU A 200 26.19 34.01 9.72
N GLU A 201 25.18 34.41 8.95
CA GLU A 201 24.92 35.82 8.61
C GLU A 201 24.65 36.67 9.87
N GLN A 202 23.88 36.16 10.83
CA GLN A 202 23.64 36.87 12.09
C GLN A 202 24.93 37.05 12.88
N MET A 203 25.74 35.99 13.04
CA MET A 203 27.05 36.09 13.71
C MET A 203 28.01 37.04 12.97
N ALA A 204 27.97 37.08 11.64
CA ALA A 204 28.74 38.03 10.85
C ALA A 204 28.29 39.48 11.12
N ARG A 205 26.98 39.76 11.07
CA ARG A 205 26.42 41.08 11.40
C ARG A 205 26.71 41.52 12.83
N GLU A 206 26.66 40.60 13.79
CA GLU A 206 27.02 40.88 15.18
C GLU A 206 28.51 41.25 15.33
N ARG A 207 29.40 40.55 14.61
CA ARG A 207 30.84 40.89 14.55
C ARG A 207 31.10 42.22 13.84
N GLU A 208 30.40 42.51 12.74
CA GLU A 208 30.48 43.79 12.04
C GLU A 208 29.97 44.94 12.91
N ALA A 209 28.88 44.74 13.66
CA ALA A 209 28.37 45.71 14.63
C ALA A 209 29.35 45.95 15.80
N GLN A 210 30.00 44.89 16.30
CA GLN A 210 31.06 45.01 17.30
C GLN A 210 32.29 45.74 16.76
N ALA A 211 32.74 45.41 15.54
CA ALA A 211 33.90 46.04 14.91
C ALA A 211 33.64 47.52 14.61
N THR A 212 32.48 47.87 14.05
CA THR A 212 32.09 49.26 13.81
C THR A 212 31.91 50.04 15.11
N GLY A 213 31.33 49.43 16.14
CA GLY A 213 31.26 50.01 17.50
C GLY A 213 32.64 50.26 18.11
N ALA A 214 33.57 49.32 17.95
CA ALA A 214 34.95 49.46 18.42
C ALA A 214 35.69 50.56 17.64
N VAL A 215 35.56 50.64 16.32
CA VAL A 215 36.11 51.73 15.50
C VAL A 215 35.55 53.08 15.95
N ALA A 216 34.24 53.20 16.13
CA ALA A 216 33.61 54.44 16.62
C ALA A 216 34.05 54.82 18.05
N GLN A 217 34.41 53.85 18.89
CA GLN A 217 35.00 54.11 20.21
C GLN A 217 36.45 54.56 20.10
N MET A 218 37.26 53.93 19.24
CA MET A 218 38.63 54.36 18.95
C MET A 218 38.67 55.76 18.32
N GLU A 219 37.73 56.09 17.44
CA GLU A 219 37.58 57.45 16.87
C GLU A 219 37.27 58.49 17.95
N LYS A 220 36.37 58.17 18.90
CA LYS A 220 36.11 59.05 20.06
C LYS A 220 37.35 59.22 20.94
N GLN A 221 38.06 58.13 21.24
CA GLN A 221 39.31 58.18 21.99
C GLN A 221 40.37 59.01 21.25
N HIS A 222 40.51 58.86 19.94
CA HIS A 222 41.42 59.69 19.14
C HIS A 222 41.01 61.17 19.10
N LEU A 223 39.72 61.49 19.13
CA LEU A 223 39.25 62.88 19.27
C LEU A 223 39.52 63.45 20.67
N GLU A 224 39.34 62.65 21.72
CA GLU A 224 39.67 63.01 23.11
C GLU A 224 41.18 63.18 23.29
N ASP A 225 41.99 62.23 22.83
CA ASP A 225 43.46 62.30 22.82
C ASP A 225 43.97 63.48 22.00
N ALA A 226 43.39 63.76 20.83
CA ALA A 226 43.76 64.91 20.01
C ALA A 226 43.45 66.23 20.72
N ARG A 227 42.33 66.30 21.44
CA ARG A 227 41.97 67.45 22.29
C ARG A 227 42.94 67.59 23.46
N VAL A 228 43.22 66.54 24.21
CA VAL A 228 44.21 66.56 25.30
C VAL A 228 45.60 66.95 24.78
N CYS A 229 46.01 66.45 23.61
CA CYS A 229 47.26 66.85 22.96
C CYS A 229 47.25 68.32 22.49
N GLN A 230 46.09 68.88 22.14
CA GLN A 230 45.95 70.31 21.85
C GLN A 230 46.04 71.15 23.13
N ASP A 231 45.32 70.77 24.18
CA ASP A 231 45.29 71.44 25.48
C ASP A 231 46.70 71.45 26.11
N LEU A 232 47.39 70.31 26.13
CA LEU A 232 48.80 70.19 26.56
C LEU A 232 49.77 71.00 25.68
N ARG A 233 49.48 71.16 24.37
CA ARG A 233 50.29 72.02 23.49
C ARG A 233 50.10 73.50 23.82
N THR A 234 48.89 73.93 24.16
CA THR A 234 48.64 75.30 24.64
C THR A 234 49.30 75.52 26.00
N GLU A 235 49.14 74.63 26.98
CA GLU A 235 49.84 74.72 28.27
C GLU A 235 51.37 74.78 28.10
N CYS A 236 51.94 73.96 27.21
CA CYS A 236 53.38 74.02 26.89
C CYS A 236 53.80 75.31 26.18
N GLN A 237 52.89 75.98 25.45
CA GLN A 237 53.16 77.30 24.87
C GLN A 237 53.09 78.38 25.95
N ASP A 238 52.07 78.35 26.80
CA ASP A 238 51.87 79.28 27.90
C ASP A 238 53.04 79.22 28.88
N LEU A 239 53.42 78.02 29.36
CA LEU A 239 54.60 77.79 30.19
C LEU A 239 55.90 78.26 29.51
N ARG A 240 56.03 78.16 28.18
CA ARG A 240 57.17 78.73 27.45
C ARG A 240 57.15 80.25 27.41
N THR A 241 55.96 80.88 27.36
CA THR A 241 55.85 82.34 27.47
C THR A 241 56.15 82.83 28.88
N GLU A 242 55.69 82.12 29.91
CA GLU A 242 56.01 82.40 31.31
C GLU A 242 57.51 82.23 31.58
N LEU A 243 58.12 81.14 31.11
CA LEU A 243 59.56 80.91 31.24
C LEU A 243 60.37 82.01 30.52
N ARG A 244 59.90 82.48 29.36
CA ARG A 244 60.52 83.61 28.64
C ARG A 244 60.37 84.92 29.43
N ALA A 245 59.22 85.16 30.06
CA ALA A 245 58.98 86.32 30.91
C ALA A 245 59.86 86.28 32.17
N LEU A 246 59.94 85.14 32.86
CA LEU A 246 60.84 84.91 33.99
C LEU A 246 62.31 85.05 33.60
N SER A 247 62.72 84.54 32.43
CA SER A 247 64.07 84.72 31.91
C SER A 247 64.39 86.19 31.62
N SER A 248 63.44 86.96 31.07
CA SER A 248 63.62 88.40 30.87
C SER A 248 63.67 89.20 32.18
N ALA A 249 62.86 88.82 33.17
CA ALA A 249 62.90 89.41 34.52
C ALA A 249 64.21 89.05 35.25
N PHE A 250 64.72 87.83 35.07
CA PHE A 250 66.03 87.42 35.59
C PHE A 250 67.15 88.23 34.93
N ALA A 251 67.14 88.39 33.60
CA ALA A 251 68.11 89.23 32.90
C ALA A 251 68.05 90.70 33.33
N GLN A 252 66.86 91.25 33.63
CA GLN A 252 66.72 92.58 34.23
C GLN A 252 67.31 92.64 35.64
N SER A 253 67.06 91.63 36.48
CA SER A 253 67.63 91.53 37.83
C SER A 253 69.15 91.37 37.80
N GLU A 254 69.68 90.62 36.83
CA GLU A 254 71.12 90.44 36.62
C GLU A 254 71.77 91.75 36.13
N ALA A 255 71.16 92.47 35.18
CA ALA A 255 71.62 93.80 34.78
C ALA A 255 71.60 94.82 35.93
N VAL A 256 70.60 94.77 36.84
CA VAL A 256 70.58 95.58 38.06
C VAL A 256 71.68 95.14 39.05
N SER A 257 72.00 93.84 39.11
CA SER A 257 73.09 93.30 39.92
C SER A 257 74.47 93.71 39.38
N GLU A 258 74.65 93.74 38.06
CA GLU A 258 75.85 94.25 37.40
C GLU A 258 75.99 95.77 37.60
N GLY A 259 74.94 96.55 37.39
CA GLY A 259 74.94 97.99 37.72
C GLY A 259 75.36 98.26 39.16
N ARG A 260 74.84 97.49 40.13
CA ARG A 260 75.25 97.55 41.55
C ARG A 260 76.71 97.12 41.78
N LYS A 261 77.25 96.18 41.00
CA LYS A 261 78.69 95.84 41.06
C LYS A 261 79.53 97.00 40.56
N ASP A 262 79.13 97.63 39.45
CA ASP A 262 79.85 98.76 38.86
C ASP A 262 79.84 99.97 39.80
N GLU A 263 78.69 100.34 40.37
CA GLU A 263 78.55 101.31 41.47
C GLU A 263 79.52 101.00 42.63
N LEU A 264 79.58 99.73 43.04
CA LEU A 264 80.45 99.28 44.13
C LEU A 264 81.95 99.27 43.75
N THR A 265 82.30 99.19 42.46
CA THR A 265 83.68 99.43 41.99
C THR A 265 84.02 100.92 41.94
N GLN A 266 83.09 101.80 41.54
CA GLN A 266 83.28 103.25 41.59
C GLN A 266 83.52 103.72 43.03
N LEU A 267 82.65 103.32 43.97
CA LEU A 267 82.81 103.62 45.40
C LEU A 267 84.14 103.11 45.98
N LYS A 268 84.65 101.95 45.51
CA LYS A 268 85.97 101.44 45.91
C LYS A 268 87.13 102.28 45.35
N GLN A 269 86.96 102.85 44.16
CA GLN A 269 87.93 103.72 43.52
C GLN A 269 87.99 105.07 44.26
N GLU A 270 86.82 105.70 44.51
CA GLU A 270 86.71 106.92 45.31
C GLU A 270 87.35 106.76 46.71
N LEU A 271 87.08 105.64 47.39
CA LEU A 271 87.66 105.33 48.70
C LEU A 271 89.18 105.11 48.66
N LYS A 272 89.73 104.73 47.50
CA LYS A 272 91.18 104.62 47.25
C LYS A 272 91.82 105.99 47.03
N ASP A 273 91.12 106.89 46.33
CA ASP A 273 91.58 108.24 46.05
C ASP A 273 91.58 109.09 47.33
N VAL A 274 90.52 109.04 48.14
CA VAL A 274 90.46 109.63 49.50
C VAL A 274 91.58 109.09 50.41
N ARG A 275 91.94 107.80 50.29
CA ARG A 275 93.09 107.22 51.01
C ARG A 275 94.44 107.78 50.54
N SER A 276 94.55 108.21 49.29
CA SER A 276 95.76 108.84 48.77
C SER A 276 95.92 110.26 49.30
N GLU A 277 94.83 111.03 49.37
CA GLU A 277 94.78 112.36 49.98
C GLU A 277 95.14 112.31 51.48
N LEU A 278 94.58 111.34 52.22
CA LEU A 278 94.89 111.13 53.64
C LEU A 278 96.37 110.80 53.91
N LYS A 279 97.05 110.14 52.96
CA LYS A 279 98.50 109.89 53.03
C LYS A 279 99.33 111.15 52.80
N ILE A 280 98.89 112.02 51.88
CA ILE A 280 99.55 113.31 51.61
C ILE A 280 99.44 114.23 52.83
N ALA A 281 98.27 114.27 53.48
CA ALA A 281 98.06 115.01 54.73
C ALA A 281 98.99 114.54 55.86
N ASN A 282 99.07 113.24 56.13
CA ASN A 282 99.96 112.67 57.17
C ASN A 282 101.45 112.97 56.92
N ALA A 283 101.90 113.02 55.67
CA ALA A 283 103.29 113.35 55.34
C ALA A 283 103.64 114.82 55.63
N ALA A 284 102.68 115.73 55.46
CA ALA A 284 102.83 117.14 55.83
C ALA A 284 102.86 117.33 57.36
N GLU A 285 102.06 116.58 58.10
CA GLU A 285 102.02 116.63 59.57
C GLU A 285 103.32 116.10 60.21
N ALA A 286 103.85 114.98 59.69
CA ALA A 286 105.13 114.42 60.14
C ALA A 286 106.34 115.36 59.92
N THR A 287 106.31 116.19 58.87
CA THR A 287 107.38 117.16 58.59
C THR A 287 107.28 118.45 59.42
N ALA A 288 106.11 118.76 59.99
CA ALA A 288 105.96 119.81 60.99
C ALA A 288 106.57 119.39 62.35
N LEU A 289 106.21 118.20 62.84
CA LEU A 289 106.67 117.64 64.13
C LEU A 289 108.20 117.54 64.24
N GLY A 290 108.89 117.21 63.14
CA GLY A 290 110.36 117.15 63.10
C GLY A 290 111.05 118.52 63.30
N ARG A 291 110.40 119.63 62.94
CA ARG A 291 110.94 120.99 63.16
C ARG A 291 110.79 121.45 64.60
N GLU A 292 109.72 121.02 65.26
CA GLU A 292 109.38 121.40 66.64
C GLU A 292 110.32 120.73 67.67
N GLN A 293 110.65 119.45 67.47
CA GLN A 293 111.60 118.72 68.33
C GLN A 293 113.04 119.25 68.22
N ALA A 294 113.43 119.83 67.08
CA ALA A 294 114.72 120.49 66.87
C ALA A 294 114.83 121.86 67.58
N ALA A 295 113.70 122.51 67.87
CA ALA A 295 113.68 123.75 68.67
C ALA A 295 113.84 123.45 70.17
N LEU A 296 113.13 122.42 70.68
CA LEU A 296 113.19 122.01 72.09
C LEU A 296 114.57 121.54 72.56
N THR A 297 115.38 120.97 71.66
CA THR A 297 116.77 120.56 71.95
C THR A 297 117.74 121.74 72.04
N ARG A 298 117.46 122.87 71.37
CA ARG A 298 118.25 124.10 71.50
C ARG A 298 117.95 124.88 72.79
N ILE A 299 116.71 124.85 73.28
CA ILE A 299 116.32 125.53 74.53
C ILE A 299 117.01 124.88 75.74
N LYS A 300 117.01 123.54 75.82
CA LYS A 300 117.68 122.78 76.91
C LYS A 300 119.19 122.97 76.99
N ALA A 301 119.84 123.48 75.93
CA ALA A 301 121.27 123.76 75.93
C ALA A 301 121.64 125.13 76.55
N LEU A 302 120.65 126.01 76.76
CA LEU A 302 120.87 127.35 77.32
C LEU A 302 120.49 127.46 78.81
N GLU A 303 119.58 126.62 79.31
CA GLU A 303 119.11 126.70 80.70
C GLU A 303 120.13 126.17 81.74
N THR A 304 120.95 125.17 81.39
CA THR A 304 121.90 124.55 82.33
C THR A 304 123.21 125.33 82.53
N ALA A 305 123.43 126.41 81.77
CA ALA A 305 124.55 127.34 82.01
C ALA A 305 124.28 128.36 83.12
N ALA A 306 123.05 128.46 83.65
CA ALA A 306 122.59 129.63 84.41
C ALA A 306 122.24 129.39 85.90
N GLN A 307 122.43 128.19 86.47
CA GLN A 307 121.99 127.87 87.84
C GLN A 307 123.09 127.40 88.80
N GLN A 308 124.17 128.19 88.88
CA GLN A 308 125.02 128.31 90.08
C GLN A 308 124.85 129.70 90.73
N ALA A 309 123.72 129.94 91.41
CA ALA A 309 123.56 130.95 92.49
C ALA A 309 122.16 130.82 93.14
N SER A 310 122.10 130.31 94.37
CA SER A 310 120.88 129.98 95.17
C SER A 310 120.40 131.20 96.02
N PRO A 311 119.44 131.13 97.00
CA PRO A 311 118.55 130.01 97.46
C PRO A 311 117.07 130.35 97.86
N LYS A 312 116.24 129.30 98.12
CA LYS A 312 115.12 129.05 99.11
C LYS A 312 114.36 130.19 99.88
N PRO A 313 113.23 129.92 100.60
CA PRO A 313 112.12 128.92 100.54
C PRO A 313 110.70 129.63 100.71
N PRO A 314 109.53 129.07 101.19
CA PRO A 314 109.16 127.74 101.73
C PRO A 314 107.89 127.04 101.15
N ALA A 315 106.81 126.80 101.92
CA ALA A 315 105.98 125.56 101.81
C ALA A 315 104.58 125.58 102.52
N LYS A 316 103.84 124.43 102.39
CA LYS A 316 102.53 123.97 102.99
C LYS A 316 101.37 123.89 101.96
N THR A 317 100.50 122.85 101.86
CA THR A 317 100.34 121.58 102.63
C THR A 317 99.54 120.48 101.86
N THR A 318 99.60 119.22 102.35
CA THR A 318 98.59 118.11 102.27
C THR A 318 98.26 117.34 100.96
N LYS A 319 98.91 116.15 100.85
CA LYS A 319 98.44 114.76 100.53
C LYS A 319 96.93 114.41 100.61
N PRO A 320 96.45 113.21 100.14
CA PRO A 320 97.13 112.13 99.37
C PRO A 320 96.33 111.35 98.26
N LYS A 321 97.08 110.50 97.52
CA LYS A 321 96.72 109.17 96.94
C LYS A 321 95.78 109.11 95.71
N THR A 322 96.28 108.79 94.49
CA THR A 322 96.58 107.45 93.89
C THR A 322 95.34 106.60 93.60
N GLY A 323 95.15 105.97 92.44
CA GLY A 323 95.97 105.84 91.21
C GLY A 323 95.07 105.18 90.14
N ASP A 324 95.52 104.56 89.06
CA ASP A 324 96.85 104.25 88.53
C ASP A 324 96.63 103.81 87.05
N LYS A 325 97.60 103.99 86.15
CA LYS A 325 97.77 103.28 84.85
C LYS A 325 96.59 103.26 83.83
N GLU A 326 96.68 103.86 82.62
CA GLU A 326 97.82 104.02 81.68
C GLU A 326 98.48 102.67 81.29
N PRO A 327 99.17 102.51 80.13
CA PRO A 327 99.13 103.31 78.90
C PRO A 327 99.05 102.50 77.58
N LYS A 328 98.41 103.08 76.55
CA LYS A 328 98.75 102.98 75.10
C LYS A 328 98.66 101.61 74.39
N PRO A 329 98.62 101.58 73.04
CA PRO A 329 98.57 102.71 72.08
C PRO A 329 97.18 103.36 71.97
#